data_AF-A0A962NYJ6-F1
#
_entry.id   AF-A0A962NYJ6-F1
#
_cell.length_a   1.000
_cell.length_b   1.000
_cell.length_c   1.000
_cell.angle_alpha   90.00
_cell.angle_beta   90.00
_cell.angle_gamma   90.00
#
_symmetry.space_group_name_H-M   'P 1'
#
loop_
_entity.id
_entity.type
_entity.pdbx_description
1 polymer ?
#
loop_
_entity_poly.entity_id
_entity_poly.type
_entity_poly.pdbx_seq_one_letter_code
_entity_poly.pdbx_strand_id
1 'polypeptide(L)'
;KWMPVILIVAGVLLVLVLTPLGKRVNGSARWLGVGPLTIQPSEVAKFAVVLYMSNYLVRKQDDVRKSLLALWRSAFIVGATVGLLMGEPDFGASLVLLVSLFGMLFLAGAPAKNFMILLVAAGSGIVGLAFSAEYRVRRILSFWNAWDDAYGTDYQLSQSLIAFGRGDWFGVG
;
A
#
# COMPACT_ATOMS: atom_id res chain seq x y z
N LYS A 1 11.35 -20.45 5.28
CA LYS A 1 10.48 -21.17 6.24
C LYS A 1 9.65 -20.20 7.07
N TRP A 2 10.23 -19.12 7.58
CA TRP A 2 9.54 -18.10 8.41
C TRP A 2 8.63 -17.11 7.65
N MET A 3 8.77 -16.97 6.33
CA MET A 3 8.05 -15.95 5.56
C MET A 3 6.52 -16.00 5.72
N PRO A 4 5.84 -17.16 5.68
CA PRO A 4 4.39 -17.22 5.90
C PRO A 4 3.99 -16.77 7.31
N VAL A 5 4.82 -17.07 8.31
CA VAL A 5 4.58 -16.66 9.71
C VAL A 5 4.63 -15.14 9.83
N ILE A 6 5.64 -14.50 9.21
CA ILE A 6 5.77 -13.04 9.22
C ILE A 6 4.56 -12.37 8.57
N LEU A 7 4.07 -12.92 7.46
CA LEU A 7 2.87 -12.41 6.78
C LEU A 7 1.62 -12.55 7.66
N ILE A 8 1.43 -13.70 8.32
CA ILE A 8 0.30 -13.93 9.22
C ILE A 8 0.35 -12.96 10.40
N VAL A 9 1.52 -12.80 11.02
CA VAL A 9 1.70 -11.86 12.14
C VAL A 9 1.36 -10.44 11.70
N ALA A 10 1.83 -10.00 10.52
CA ALA A 10 1.50 -8.69 9.99
C ALA A 10 -0.01 -8.54 9.72
N GLY A 11 -0.66 -9.56 9.15
CA GLY A 11 -2.11 -9.57 8.95
C GLY A 11 -2.88 -9.46 10.26
N VAL A 12 -2.45 -10.19 11.29
CA VAL A 12 -3.04 -10.09 12.65
C VAL A 12 -2.88 -8.69 13.22
N LEU A 13 -1.71 -8.04 13.05
CA LEU A 13 -1.49 -6.68 13.51
C LEU A 13 -2.40 -5.65 12.81
N LEU A 14 -2.63 -5.80 11.50
CA LEU A 14 -3.58 -4.96 10.75
C LEU A 14 -5.00 -5.13 11.29
N VAL A 15 -5.44 -6.39 11.48
CA VAL A 15 -6.77 -6.67 12.04
C VAL A 15 -6.90 -6.09 13.45
N LEU A 16 -5.87 -6.22 14.29
CA LEU A 16 -5.85 -5.65 15.65
C LEU A 16 -5.98 -4.14 15.65
N VAL A 17 -5.38 -3.42 14.70
CA VAL A 17 -5.54 -1.97 14.59
C VAL A 17 -6.99 -1.55 14.31
N LEU A 18 -7.74 -2.38 13.59
CA LEU A 18 -9.14 -2.11 13.28
C LEU A 18 -10.07 -2.30 14.50
N THR A 19 -9.59 -2.97 15.55
CA THR A 19 -10.32 -3.16 16.82
C THR A 19 -10.21 -1.92 17.73
N PRO A 20 -10.92 -1.85 18.88
CA PRO A 20 -10.81 -0.75 19.84
C PRO A 20 -9.40 -0.51 20.40
N LEU A 21 -8.46 -1.46 20.19
CA LEU A 21 -7.06 -1.35 20.57
C LEU A 21 -6.27 -0.37 19.69
N GLY A 22 -6.78 -0.07 18.49
CA GLY A 22 -6.20 0.92 17.59
C GLY A 22 -6.46 2.34 18.09
N LYS A 23 -5.38 3.10 18.31
CA LYS A 23 -5.47 4.53 18.63
C LYS A 23 -5.89 5.29 17.39
N ARG A 24 -7.07 5.92 17.44
CA ARG A 24 -7.58 6.81 16.39
C ARG A 24 -6.90 8.17 16.49
N VAL A 25 -6.20 8.57 15.43
CA VAL A 25 -5.62 9.91 15.27
C VAL A 25 -6.12 10.46 13.95
N ASN A 26 -6.65 11.69 13.92
CA ASN A 26 -7.20 12.34 12.72
C ASN A 26 -8.25 11.47 11.97
N GLY A 27 -9.13 10.80 12.72
CA GLY A 27 -10.22 9.98 12.15
C GLY A 27 -9.79 8.58 11.64
N SER A 28 -8.53 8.20 11.80
CA SER A 28 -7.99 6.93 11.29
C SER A 28 -7.30 6.14 12.41
N ALA A 29 -7.68 4.86 12.58
CA ALA A 29 -7.00 3.93 13.48
C ALA A 29 -5.77 3.37 12.75
N ARG A 30 -4.57 3.84 13.11
CA ARG A 30 -3.30 3.44 12.46
C ARG A 30 -2.20 3.03 13.43
N TRP A 31 -2.40 3.26 14.72
CA TRP A 31 -1.35 3.14 15.72
C TRP A 31 -1.77 2.15 16.80
N LEU A 32 -0.91 1.16 17.08
CA LEU A 32 -0.99 0.35 18.29
C LEU A 32 -0.06 0.94 19.34
N GLY A 33 -0.64 1.34 20.47
CA GLY A 33 0.13 1.75 21.63
C GLY A 33 0.60 0.53 22.41
N VAL A 34 1.91 0.39 22.58
CA VAL A 34 2.53 -0.59 23.48
C VAL A 34 3.37 0.18 24.49
N GLY A 35 2.73 0.64 25.57
CA GLY A 35 3.36 1.51 26.57
C GLY A 35 3.80 2.86 25.96
N PRO A 36 5.08 3.28 26.08
CA PRO A 36 5.58 4.52 25.48
C PRO A 36 5.84 4.42 23.97
N LEU A 37 5.82 3.21 23.39
CA LEU A 37 6.08 2.99 21.98
C LEU A 37 4.77 2.93 21.19
N THR A 38 4.78 3.52 20.00
CA THR A 38 3.67 3.42 19.04
C THR A 38 4.15 2.68 17.80
N ILE A 39 3.50 1.56 17.48
CA ILE A 39 3.80 0.78 16.29
C ILE A 39 2.74 1.08 15.25
N GLN A 40 3.18 1.25 14.00
CA GLN A 40 2.30 1.38 12.85
C GLN A 40 2.24 0.05 12.10
N PRO A 41 1.13 -0.72 12.19
CA PRO A 41 1.02 -2.02 11.54
C PRO A 41 1.17 -1.96 10.02
N SER A 42 0.77 -0.86 9.37
CA SER A 42 0.92 -0.71 7.92
C SER A 42 2.39 -0.72 7.45
N GLU A 43 3.32 -0.24 8.26
CA GLU A 43 4.77 -0.33 7.98
C GLU A 43 5.27 -1.78 8.08
N VAL A 44 4.87 -2.48 9.14
CA VAL A 44 5.22 -3.90 9.34
C VAL A 44 4.64 -4.76 8.21
N ALA A 45 3.40 -4.48 7.81
CA ALA A 45 2.73 -5.17 6.72
C ALA A 45 3.41 -4.94 5.37
N LYS A 46 3.82 -3.70 5.05
CA LYS A 46 4.59 -3.42 3.84
C LYS A 46 5.85 -4.28 3.77
N PHE A 47 6.63 -4.27 4.84
CA PHE A 47 7.87 -5.05 4.91
C PHE A 47 7.62 -6.56 4.83
N ALA A 48 6.65 -7.06 5.57
CA ALA A 48 6.28 -8.48 5.58
C ALA A 48 5.84 -8.98 4.20
N VAL A 49 4.99 -8.21 3.51
CA VAL A 49 4.49 -8.55 2.17
C VAL A 49 5.62 -8.55 1.16
N VAL A 50 6.48 -7.53 1.16
CA VAL A 50 7.64 -7.44 0.26
C VAL A 50 8.53 -8.67 0.43
N LEU A 51 8.92 -9.01 1.66
CA LEU A 51 9.75 -10.18 1.93
C LEU A 51 9.09 -11.49 1.52
N TYR A 52 7.80 -11.65 1.85
CA TYR A 52 7.04 -12.84 1.48
C TYR A 52 6.97 -12.99 -0.03
N MET A 53 6.65 -11.92 -0.75
CA MET A 53 6.52 -11.90 -2.20
C MET A 53 7.86 -12.16 -2.88
N SER A 54 8.96 -11.55 -2.44
CA SER A 54 10.28 -11.85 -2.97
C SER A 54 10.62 -13.35 -2.83
N ASN A 55 10.40 -13.94 -1.66
CA ASN A 55 10.65 -15.37 -1.46
C ASN A 55 9.67 -16.26 -2.25
N TYR A 56 8.40 -15.87 -2.38
CA TYR A 56 7.41 -16.61 -3.17
C TYR A 56 7.78 -16.62 -4.64
N LEU A 57 8.12 -15.46 -5.22
CA LEU A 57 8.44 -15.32 -6.63
C LEU A 57 9.71 -16.07 -7.02
N VAL A 58 10.73 -16.11 -6.15
CA VAL A 58 11.93 -16.94 -6.39
C VAL A 58 11.59 -18.43 -6.42
N ARG A 59 10.73 -18.91 -5.50
CA ARG A 59 10.35 -20.34 -5.42
C ARG A 59 9.37 -20.76 -6.50
N LYS A 60 8.58 -19.82 -7.02
CA LYS A 60 7.47 -20.04 -7.95
C LYS A 60 7.67 -19.31 -9.28
N GLN A 61 8.92 -18.99 -9.61
CA GLN A 61 9.27 -18.21 -10.79
C GLN A 61 8.76 -18.85 -12.09
N ASP A 62 8.98 -20.16 -12.26
CA ASP A 62 8.51 -20.89 -13.44
C ASP A 62 6.98 -20.93 -13.54
N ASP A 63 6.31 -21.08 -12.40
CA ASP A 63 4.84 -21.06 -12.33
C ASP A 63 4.30 -19.67 -12.71
N VAL A 64 4.91 -18.58 -12.22
CA VAL A 64 4.51 -17.20 -12.52
C VAL A 64 4.72 -16.85 -13.99
N ARG A 65 5.75 -17.41 -14.62
CA ARG A 65 6.05 -17.23 -16.06
C ARG A 65 5.04 -17.91 -16.97
N LYS A 66 4.43 -19.02 -16.52
CA LYS A 66 3.59 -19.89 -17.36
C LYS A 66 2.11 -19.85 -16.99
N SER A 67 1.78 -19.54 -15.74
CA SER A 67 0.43 -19.71 -15.19
C SER A 67 -0.18 -18.40 -14.71
N LEU A 68 -1.34 -18.07 -15.30
CA LEU A 68 -2.19 -16.97 -14.83
C LEU A 68 -2.68 -17.19 -13.40
N LEU A 69 -2.86 -18.45 -12.97
CA LEU A 69 -3.26 -18.78 -11.60
C LEU A 69 -2.17 -18.42 -10.58
N ALA A 70 -0.90 -18.60 -10.93
CA ALA A 70 0.22 -18.23 -10.06
C ALA A 70 0.35 -16.71 -9.88
N LEU A 71 0.07 -15.95 -10.94
CA LEU A 71 -0.04 -14.49 -10.90
C LEU A 71 -1.20 -14.04 -10.03
N TRP A 72 -2.38 -14.64 -10.20
CA TRP A 72 -3.56 -14.36 -9.37
C TRP A 72 -3.35 -14.67 -7.90
N ARG A 73 -2.66 -15.76 -7.55
CA ARG A 73 -2.30 -16.06 -6.15
C ARG A 73 -1.41 -14.98 -5.54
N SER A 74 -0.44 -14.49 -6.30
CA SER A 74 0.45 -13.39 -5.89
C SER A 74 -0.35 -12.11 -5.65
N ALA A 75 -1.24 -11.79 -6.59
CA ALA A 75 -2.10 -10.61 -6.52
C ALA A 75 -3.12 -10.69 -5.38
N PHE A 76 -3.66 -11.88 -5.10
CA PHE A 76 -4.62 -12.08 -4.02
C PHE A 76 -4.02 -11.79 -2.65
N ILE A 77 -2.78 -12.22 -2.40
CA ILE A 77 -2.11 -12.00 -1.10
C ILE A 77 -1.90 -10.50 -0.85
N VAL A 78 -1.38 -9.79 -1.85
CA VAL A 78 -1.20 -8.34 -1.77
C VAL A 78 -2.55 -7.62 -1.72
N GLY A 79 -3.49 -8.02 -2.56
CA GLY A 79 -4.84 -7.44 -2.64
C GLY A 79 -5.61 -7.59 -1.32
N ALA A 80 -5.49 -8.73 -0.64
CA ALA A 80 -6.06 -8.92 0.69
C ALA A 80 -5.44 -7.97 1.72
N THR A 81 -4.11 -7.79 1.68
CA THR A 81 -3.41 -6.85 2.56
C THR A 81 -3.82 -5.40 2.28
N VAL A 82 -3.90 -5.03 0.99
CA VAL A 82 -4.39 -3.71 0.55
C VAL A 82 -5.83 -3.50 1.03
N GLY A 83 -6.69 -4.51 0.93
CA GLY A 83 -8.06 -4.44 1.43
C GLY A 83 -8.14 -4.13 2.93
N LEU A 84 -7.28 -4.76 3.74
CA LEU A 84 -7.16 -4.45 5.17
C LEU A 84 -6.69 -3.00 5.41
N LEU A 85 -5.65 -2.56 4.68
CA LEU A 85 -5.13 -1.18 4.76
C LEU A 85 -6.16 -0.12 4.36
N MET A 86 -7.03 -0.44 3.40
CA MET A 86 -8.14 0.45 3.04
C MET A 86 -9.18 0.59 4.16
N GLY A 87 -9.30 -0.41 5.04
CA GLY A 87 -10.08 -0.33 6.27
C GLY A 87 -9.45 0.59 7.31
N GLU A 88 -8.13 0.78 7.27
CA GLU A 88 -7.33 1.71 8.11
C GLU A 88 -7.22 3.13 7.51
N PRO A 89 -8.11 3.48 6.58
CA PRO A 89 -7.88 4.48 5.51
C PRO A 89 -6.42 4.79 5.12
N ASP A 90 -5.52 3.81 4.99
CA ASP A 90 -4.10 4.03 4.61
C ASP A 90 -3.87 3.83 3.11
N PHE A 91 -4.10 4.91 2.35
CA PHE A 91 -3.93 4.94 0.89
C PHE A 91 -2.46 4.90 0.46
N GLY A 92 -1.58 5.53 1.22
CA GLY A 92 -0.16 5.60 0.89
C GLY A 92 0.48 4.21 0.96
N ALA A 93 0.23 3.47 2.05
CA ALA A 93 0.74 2.12 2.18
C ALA A 93 0.16 1.17 1.12
N SER A 94 -1.13 1.32 0.80
CA SER A 94 -1.80 0.54 -0.24
C SER A 94 -1.16 0.73 -1.62
N LEU A 95 -0.91 1.99 -2.02
CA LEU A 95 -0.27 2.30 -3.30
C LEU A 95 1.15 1.75 -3.39
N VAL A 96 1.94 1.92 -2.32
CA VAL A 96 3.32 1.40 -2.26
C VAL A 96 3.34 -0.12 -2.46
N LEU A 97 2.42 -0.85 -1.82
CA LEU A 97 2.33 -2.31 -1.99
C LEU A 97 1.93 -2.73 -3.41
N LEU A 98 0.98 -2.04 -4.02
CA LEU A 98 0.55 -2.33 -5.40
C LEU A 98 1.69 -2.10 -6.39
N VAL A 99 2.36 -0.95 -6.30
CA VAL A 99 3.51 -0.63 -7.16
C VAL A 99 4.63 -1.64 -6.95
N SER A 100 4.92 -2.02 -5.70
CA SER A 100 5.92 -3.02 -5.37
C SER A 100 5.58 -4.39 -5.96
N LEU A 101 4.32 -4.84 -5.86
CA LEU A 101 3.87 -6.09 -6.47
C LEU A 101 4.08 -6.08 -7.98
N PHE A 102 3.61 -5.05 -8.68
CA PHE A 102 3.74 -4.98 -10.14
C PHE A 102 5.20 -4.92 -10.57
N GLY A 103 6.04 -4.16 -9.86
CA GLY A 103 7.48 -4.14 -10.10
C GLY A 103 8.13 -5.52 -9.93
N MET A 104 7.80 -6.23 -8.84
CA MET A 104 8.33 -7.57 -8.61
C MET A 104 7.84 -8.61 -9.63
N LEU A 105 6.56 -8.56 -10.04
CA LEU A 105 6.01 -9.45 -11.05
C LEU A 105 6.65 -9.23 -12.42
N PHE A 106 6.90 -7.97 -12.77
CA PHE A 106 7.63 -7.61 -13.98
C PHE A 106 9.06 -8.17 -13.96
N LEU A 107 9.79 -7.97 -12.85
CA LEU A 107 11.15 -8.51 -12.67
C LEU A 107 11.20 -10.04 -12.64
N ALA A 108 10.17 -10.71 -12.11
CA ALA A 108 10.07 -12.16 -12.14
C ALA A 108 9.90 -12.73 -13.57
N GLY A 109 9.57 -11.87 -14.55
CA GLY A 109 9.36 -12.24 -15.94
C GLY A 109 7.93 -12.69 -16.23
N ALA A 110 6.94 -12.12 -15.55
CA ALA A 110 5.53 -12.39 -15.85
C ALA A 110 5.23 -12.12 -17.35
N PRO A 111 4.52 -13.01 -18.05
CA PRO A 111 4.23 -12.83 -19.46
C PRO A 111 3.34 -11.59 -19.67
N ALA A 112 3.70 -10.76 -20.66
CA ALA A 112 3.07 -9.44 -20.88
C ALA A 112 1.53 -9.50 -20.94
N LYS A 113 0.97 -10.53 -21.58
CA LYS A 113 -0.48 -10.75 -21.65
C LYS A 113 -1.12 -10.90 -20.26
N ASN A 114 -0.60 -11.79 -19.42
CA ASN A 114 -1.17 -12.04 -18.09
C ASN A 114 -0.90 -10.87 -17.14
N PHE A 115 0.26 -10.23 -17.29
CA PHE A 115 0.61 -9.01 -16.57
C PHE A 115 -0.38 -7.89 -16.88
N MET A 116 -0.77 -7.71 -18.16
CA MET A 116 -1.77 -6.70 -18.54
C MET A 116 -3.17 -7.01 -18.05
N ILE A 117 -3.59 -8.28 -18.08
CA ILE A 117 -4.86 -8.68 -17.47
C ILE A 117 -4.89 -8.27 -15.99
N LEU A 118 -3.80 -8.54 -15.27
CA LEU A 118 -3.72 -8.21 -13.85
C LEU A 118 -3.68 -6.69 -13.59
N LEU A 119 -2.96 -5.95 -14.42
CA LEU A 119 -2.86 -4.49 -14.32
C LEU A 119 -4.21 -3.82 -14.57
N VAL A 120 -4.95 -4.27 -15.60
CA VAL A 120 -6.31 -3.78 -15.88
C VAL A 120 -7.27 -4.15 -14.75
N ALA A 121 -7.19 -5.37 -14.21
CA ALA A 121 -8.02 -5.79 -13.08
C ALA A 121 -7.74 -4.99 -11.79
N ALA A 122 -6.48 -4.70 -11.49
CA ALA A 122 -6.12 -3.84 -10.36
C ALA A 122 -6.57 -2.40 -10.59
N GLY A 123 -6.39 -1.87 -11.81
CA GLY A 123 -6.83 -0.54 -12.20
C GLY A 123 -8.35 -0.37 -12.06
N SER A 124 -9.14 -1.32 -12.55
CA SER A 124 -10.60 -1.29 -12.41
C SER A 124 -11.03 -1.37 -10.94
N GLY A 125 -10.33 -2.16 -10.12
CA GLY A 125 -10.54 -2.21 -8.67
C GLY A 125 -10.29 -0.86 -7.99
N ILE A 126 -9.18 -0.19 -8.32
CA ILE A 126 -8.86 1.15 -7.80
C ILE A 126 -9.92 2.16 -8.21
N VAL A 127 -10.33 2.16 -9.49
CA VAL A 127 -11.37 3.07 -9.99
C VAL A 127 -12.69 2.84 -9.26
N GLY A 128 -13.13 1.59 -9.12
CA GLY A 128 -14.34 1.26 -8.35
C GLY A 128 -14.27 1.71 -6.89
N LEU A 129 -13.11 1.53 -6.25
CA LEU A 129 -12.88 1.96 -4.87
C LEU A 129 -12.77 3.48 -4.74
N ALA A 130 -12.27 4.19 -5.75
CA ALA A 130 -12.22 5.65 -5.76
C ALA A 130 -13.64 6.24 -5.76
N PHE A 131 -14.53 5.73 -6.60
CA PHE A 131 -15.93 6.19 -6.66
C PHE A 131 -16.76 5.85 -5.42
N SER A 132 -16.32 4.91 -4.58
CA SER A 132 -17.06 4.52 -3.36
C SER A 132 -16.99 5.55 -2.21
N ALA A 133 -16.07 6.53 -2.25
CA ALA A 133 -16.01 7.56 -1.22
C ALA A 133 -15.41 8.87 -1.77
N GLU A 134 -16.15 9.98 -1.63
CA GLU A 134 -15.78 11.30 -2.17
C GLU A 134 -14.38 11.78 -1.71
N TYR A 135 -14.01 11.48 -0.46
CA TYR A 135 -12.67 11.79 0.07
C TYR A 135 -11.54 11.13 -0.75
N ARG A 136 -11.77 9.93 -1.29
CA ARG A 136 -10.77 9.18 -2.08
C ARG A 136 -10.52 9.85 -3.41
N VAL A 137 -11.60 10.31 -4.05
CA VAL A 137 -11.54 11.06 -5.31
C VAL A 137 -10.80 12.38 -5.10
N ARG A 138 -11.13 13.13 -4.03
CA ARG A 138 -10.46 14.40 -3.71
C ARG A 138 -8.95 14.22 -3.52
N ARG A 139 -8.51 13.12 -2.90
CA ARG A 139 -7.07 12.83 -2.71
C ARG A 139 -6.34 12.38 -3.98
N ILE A 140 -7.06 11.86 -4.98
CA ILE A 140 -6.47 11.57 -6.29
C ILE A 140 -6.38 12.86 -7.10
N LEU A 141 -7.43 13.69 -7.06
CA LEU A 141 -7.49 14.97 -7.76
C LEU A 141 -6.53 16.02 -7.18
N SER A 142 -6.22 15.96 -5.89
CA SER A 142 -5.21 16.82 -5.25
C SER A 142 -3.82 16.68 -5.88
N PHE A 143 -3.49 15.53 -6.47
CA PHE A 143 -2.22 15.36 -7.21
C PHE A 143 -2.20 16.15 -8.52
N TRP A 144 -3.36 16.43 -9.11
CA TRP A 144 -3.46 17.21 -10.33
C TRP A 144 -3.39 18.71 -10.05
N ASN A 145 -3.96 19.16 -8.94
CA ASN A 145 -3.93 20.56 -8.52
C ASN A 145 -3.51 20.69 -7.05
N ALA A 146 -2.20 20.68 -6.81
CA ALA A 146 -1.61 20.65 -5.46
C ALA A 146 -1.76 21.96 -4.65
N TRP A 147 -2.40 22.98 -5.20
CA TRP A 147 -2.49 24.32 -4.61
C TRP A 147 -3.93 24.79 -4.37
N ASP A 148 -4.93 23.97 -4.71
CA ASP A 148 -6.34 24.35 -4.65
C ASP A 148 -6.82 24.45 -3.19
N ASP A 149 -6.38 23.51 -2.34
CA ASP A 149 -6.65 23.47 -0.90
C ASP A 149 -5.36 23.17 -0.10
N ALA A 150 -4.41 24.10 -0.16
CA ALA A 150 -3.07 23.97 0.43
C ALA A 150 -3.05 23.85 1.97
N TYR A 151 -4.18 24.10 2.65
CA TYR A 151 -4.32 23.96 4.11
C TYR A 151 -5.23 22.80 4.53
N GLY A 152 -5.90 22.14 3.59
CA GLY A 152 -6.77 21.00 3.83
C GLY A 152 -6.29 19.74 3.12
N THR A 153 -6.95 19.39 2.03
CA THR A 153 -6.74 18.11 1.33
C THR A 153 -5.36 18.01 0.68
N ASP A 154 -4.82 19.13 0.21
CA ASP A 154 -3.58 19.17 -0.57
C ASP A 154 -2.35 19.44 0.30
N TYR A 155 -2.54 19.76 1.58
CA TYR A 155 -1.50 20.18 2.53
C TYR A 155 -0.24 19.31 2.47
N GLN A 156 -0.40 17.99 2.46
CA GLN A 156 0.75 17.08 2.40
C GLN A 156 1.56 17.24 1.11
N LEU A 157 0.91 17.43 -0.03
CA LEU A 157 1.57 17.60 -1.32
C LEU A 157 2.16 19.01 -1.46
N SER A 158 1.42 20.05 -1.09
CA SER A 158 1.88 21.44 -1.13
C SER A 158 3.13 21.63 -0.26
N GLN A 159 3.11 21.15 0.99
CA GLN A 159 4.26 21.27 1.89
C GLN A 159 5.46 20.43 1.43
N SER A 160 5.22 19.25 0.82
CA SER A 160 6.31 18.46 0.23
C SER A 160 7.00 19.23 -0.91
N LEU A 161 6.24 19.93 -1.75
CA LEU A 161 6.77 20.77 -2.83
C LEU A 161 7.48 22.04 -2.31
N ILE A 162 6.93 22.69 -1.28
CA ILE A 162 7.57 23.84 -0.61
C ILE A 162 8.90 23.42 0.01
N ALA A 163 8.93 22.29 0.72
CA ALA A 163 10.14 21.75 1.32
C ALA A 163 11.19 21.39 0.25
N PHE A 164 10.77 20.89 -0.91
CA PHE A 164 11.67 20.66 -2.04
C PHE A 164 12.23 21.97 -2.63
N GLY A 165 11.40 23.02 -2.72
CA GLY A 165 11.80 24.32 -3.29
C GLY A 165 12.60 25.22 -2.34
N ARG A 166 12.45 25.05 -1.02
CA ARG A 166 13.18 25.80 0.02
C ARG A 166 14.25 24.98 0.73
N GLY A 167 14.35 23.68 0.45
CA GLY A 167 15.34 22.78 1.02
C GLY A 167 16.72 23.05 0.44
N ASP A 168 17.41 24.06 0.97
CA ASP A 168 18.85 24.18 0.80
C ASP A 168 19.56 22.98 1.45
N TRP A 169 20.88 22.84 1.22
CA TRP A 169 21.70 21.72 1.71
C TRP A 169 21.58 21.42 3.22
N PHE A 170 21.16 22.40 4.02
CA PHE A 170 20.97 22.27 5.47
C PHE A 170 19.50 22.24 5.92
N GLY A 171 18.55 22.34 4.98
CA GLY A 171 17.11 22.43 5.26
C GLY A 171 16.71 23.74 5.95
N VAL A 172 15.41 24.04 5.94
CA VAL A 172 14.86 25.29 6.53
C VAL A 172 13.91 25.08 7.70
N GLY A 173 13.59 23.83 8.06
CA GLY A 173 12.72 23.50 9.20
C GLY A 173 11.27 23.84 8.96
#